data_AF-A0A1R1X7N4-F1
#
_entry.id   AF-A0A1R1X7N4-F1
#
_cell.length_a   1.000
_cell.length_b   1.000
_cell.length_c   1.000
_cell.angle_alpha   90.00
_cell.angle_beta   90.00
_cell.angle_gamma   90.00
#
_symmetry.space_group_name_H-M   'P 1'
#
loop_
_entity.id
_entity.type
_entity.pdbx_description
1 polymer ?
#
loop_
_entity_poly.entity_id
_entity_poly.type
_entity_poly.pdbx_seq_one_letter_code
_entity_poly.pdbx_strand_id
1 'polypeptide(L)'
;MLASIVLASSYEIKPNKISVNLVDKLGDVVTKERPEYPEKLKKRFELESGSKIVVEFEAISSSKDHKHIPLNQAALVLTSLDKTSQTSISSKFSEAKNSYKIIMNKLKIENHIASNGEYSADLVLGSFSEKTGAVYNLGVININCFKSSIEKSDHIIYGPKPEIFHTFSAPQKMVNPLVSVIYTALITIPFALFFTMLGSSGFLSAINKNATVSDYSFFGCILSYASLIISYFIGVKIFPILFYGLVLAIPTFIFGQKSLFK
;
A
#
# COMPACT_ATOMS: atom_id res chain seq x y z
N MET A 1 -5.97 77.15 17.37
CA MET A 1 -5.54 75.87 16.77
C MET A 1 -6.73 75.28 16.06
N LEU A 2 -6.71 75.28 14.72
CA LEU A 2 -7.79 74.79 13.87
C LEU A 2 -7.91 73.27 13.98
N ALA A 3 -9.15 72.81 14.09
CA ALA A 3 -9.52 71.41 14.10
C ALA A 3 -9.17 70.73 12.76
N SER A 4 -8.46 69.60 12.82
CA SER A 4 -8.46 68.60 11.76
C SER A 4 -9.13 67.34 12.30
N ILE A 5 -10.46 67.35 12.28
CA ILE A 5 -11.26 66.13 12.33
C ILE A 5 -11.02 65.45 10.98
N VAL A 6 -10.10 64.48 10.96
CA VAL A 6 -9.99 63.55 9.84
C VAL A 6 -11.26 62.70 9.88
N LEU A 7 -12.27 63.10 9.11
CA LEU A 7 -13.31 62.18 8.69
C LEU A 7 -12.61 61.06 7.91
N ALA A 8 -12.29 59.98 8.62
CA ALA A 8 -11.88 58.75 8.00
C ALA A 8 -13.11 58.16 7.32
N SER A 9 -13.40 58.64 6.11
CA SER A 9 -14.23 57.97 5.14
C SER A 9 -13.75 56.52 5.05
N SER A 10 -14.60 55.58 5.47
CA SER A 10 -14.34 54.16 5.38
C SER A 10 -14.41 53.76 3.91
N TYR A 11 -13.27 53.81 3.21
CA TYR A 11 -13.21 53.26 1.86
C TYR A 11 -13.03 51.75 1.91
N GLU A 12 -13.58 51.10 0.89
CA GLU A 12 -13.52 49.66 0.70
C GLU A 12 -12.54 49.34 -0.43
N ILE A 13 -11.79 48.26 -0.28
CA ILE A 13 -10.92 47.71 -1.33
C ILE A 13 -11.80 46.96 -2.32
N LYS A 14 -11.70 47.29 -3.62
CA LYS A 14 -12.41 46.57 -4.69
C LYS A 14 -11.41 45.98 -5.68
N PRO A 15 -11.52 44.68 -6.02
CA PRO A 15 -10.74 44.13 -7.12
C PRO A 15 -11.27 44.67 -8.46
N ASN A 16 -10.35 45.06 -9.34
CA ASN A 16 -10.62 45.53 -10.69
C ASN A 16 -9.87 44.69 -11.72
N LYS A 17 -10.40 44.61 -12.94
CA LYS A 17 -9.84 43.83 -14.08
C LYS A 17 -9.43 42.41 -13.71
N ILE A 18 -10.31 41.68 -13.02
CA ILE A 18 -10.05 40.29 -12.65
C ILE A 18 -10.02 39.44 -13.93
N SER A 19 -8.99 38.61 -14.06
CA SER A 19 -8.94 37.58 -15.10
C SER A 19 -8.51 36.25 -14.52
N VAL A 20 -9.31 35.22 -14.78
CA VAL A 20 -9.04 33.84 -14.40
C VAL A 20 -8.77 33.06 -15.67
N ASN A 21 -7.54 32.56 -15.80
CA ASN A 21 -7.07 31.85 -16.97
C ASN A 21 -6.71 30.41 -16.60
N LEU A 22 -7.19 29.44 -17.38
CA LEU A 22 -6.72 28.06 -17.35
C LEU A 22 -5.69 27.89 -18.45
N VAL A 23 -4.47 27.50 -18.08
CA VAL A 23 -3.32 27.35 -18.97
C VAL A 23 -2.96 25.87 -19.03
N ASP A 24 -2.86 25.29 -20.21
CA ASP A 24 -2.48 23.87 -20.36
C ASP A 24 -0.96 23.67 -20.22
N LYS A 25 -0.51 22.40 -20.24
CA LYS A 25 0.90 21.98 -20.21
C LYS A 25 1.76 22.67 -21.27
N LEU A 26 1.17 22.96 -22.44
CA LEU A 26 1.83 23.61 -23.58
C LEU A 26 1.94 25.13 -23.44
N GLY A 27 1.34 25.72 -22.40
CA GLY A 27 1.37 27.16 -22.14
C GLY A 27 0.22 27.94 -22.80
N ASP A 28 -0.65 27.27 -23.54
CA ASP A 28 -1.81 27.88 -24.18
C ASP A 28 -2.95 28.12 -23.19
N VAL A 29 -3.65 29.25 -23.36
CA VAL A 29 -4.80 29.63 -22.54
C VAL A 29 -6.05 28.90 -23.07
N VAL A 30 -6.47 27.85 -22.37
CA VAL A 30 -7.63 27.02 -22.73
C VAL A 30 -8.94 27.71 -22.43
N THR A 31 -9.01 28.44 -21.31
CA THR A 31 -10.23 29.15 -20.90
C THR A 31 -9.85 30.43 -20.17
N LYS A 32 -10.50 31.53 -20.56
CA LYS A 32 -10.31 32.86 -19.97
C LYS A 32 -11.67 33.44 -19.59
N GLU A 33 -11.82 33.77 -18.33
CA GLU A 33 -13.01 34.44 -17.82
C GLU A 33 -12.60 35.73 -17.08
N ARG A 34 -13.42 36.77 -17.26
CA ARG A 34 -13.20 38.09 -16.65
C ARG A 34 -14.44 38.45 -15.83
N PRO A 35 -14.56 37.93 -14.60
CA PRO A 35 -15.68 38.29 -13.74
C PRO A 35 -15.56 39.76 -13.34
N GLU A 36 -16.66 40.51 -13.43
CA GLU A 36 -16.77 41.86 -12.89
C GLU A 36 -17.29 41.77 -11.45
N TYR A 37 -16.70 42.53 -10.53
CA TYR A 37 -17.16 42.55 -9.14
C TYR A 37 -18.59 43.14 -9.06
N PRO A 38 -19.58 42.49 -8.41
CA PRO A 38 -19.48 41.31 -7.53
C PRO A 38 -19.93 39.96 -8.15
N GLU A 39 -20.01 39.84 -9.48
CA GLU A 39 -20.44 38.62 -10.18
C GLU A 39 -19.43 37.46 -10.06
N LYS A 40 -19.93 36.29 -9.67
CA LYS A 40 -19.13 35.05 -9.61
C LYS A 40 -18.83 34.50 -11.01
N LEU A 41 -17.81 33.66 -11.10
CA LEU A 41 -17.49 32.89 -12.31
C LEU A 41 -18.70 32.04 -12.72
N LYS A 42 -19.08 32.13 -14.00
CA LYS A 42 -20.21 31.39 -14.59
C LYS A 42 -19.78 29.97 -14.97
N LYS A 43 -18.49 29.75 -15.25
CA LYS A 43 -17.95 28.44 -15.60
C LYS A 43 -17.17 27.83 -14.44
N ARG A 44 -17.30 26.52 -14.30
CA ARG A 44 -16.48 25.73 -13.38
C ARG A 44 -15.11 25.50 -14.02
N PHE A 45 -14.04 25.82 -13.30
CA PHE A 45 -12.68 25.56 -13.74
C PHE A 45 -12.22 24.21 -13.21
N GLU A 46 -11.76 23.34 -14.12
CA GLU A 46 -11.26 22.01 -13.78
C GLU A 46 -9.72 22.01 -13.84
N LEU A 47 -9.07 21.82 -12.70
CA LEU A 47 -7.62 21.72 -12.63
C LEU A 47 -7.18 20.27 -12.77
N GLU A 48 -6.50 19.96 -13.89
CA GLU A 48 -5.95 18.64 -14.19
C GLU A 48 -4.45 18.56 -13.86
N SER A 49 -3.88 17.35 -13.90
CA SER A 49 -2.48 17.06 -13.52
C SER A 49 -1.38 17.88 -14.19
N GLY A 50 -1.66 18.62 -15.27
CA GLY A 50 -0.66 19.52 -15.86
C GLY A 50 -1.18 20.87 -16.34
N SER A 51 -2.44 21.20 -16.09
CA SER A 51 -2.92 22.57 -16.28
C SER A 51 -2.53 23.44 -15.07
N LYS A 52 -2.54 24.76 -15.28
CA LYS A 52 -2.26 25.78 -14.28
C LYS A 52 -3.37 26.81 -14.31
N ILE A 53 -3.87 27.19 -13.15
CA ILE A 53 -4.83 28.31 -13.04
C ILE A 53 -4.04 29.57 -12.69
N VAL A 54 -4.25 30.63 -13.47
CA VAL A 54 -3.62 31.92 -13.31
C VAL A 54 -4.69 32.98 -13.08
N VAL A 55 -4.72 33.53 -11.88
CA VAL A 55 -5.60 34.64 -11.51
C VAL A 55 -4.79 35.92 -11.51
N GLU A 56 -5.20 36.90 -12.31
CA GLU A 56 -4.58 38.22 -12.36
C GLU A 56 -5.64 39.29 -12.06
N PHE A 57 -5.32 40.25 -11.19
CA PHE A 57 -6.24 41.32 -10.79
C PHE A 57 -5.50 42.60 -10.38
N GLU A 58 -6.19 43.73 -10.44
CA GLU A 58 -5.75 45.02 -9.92
C GLU A 58 -6.60 45.36 -8.68
N ALA A 59 -6.10 46.23 -7.80
CA ALA A 59 -6.84 46.68 -6.61
C ALA A 59 -7.05 48.18 -6.65
N ILE A 60 -8.29 48.62 -6.45
CA ILE A 60 -8.69 50.03 -6.43
C ILE A 60 -9.42 50.36 -5.14
N SER A 61 -9.30 51.63 -4.70
CA SER A 61 -10.17 52.17 -3.64
C SER A 61 -11.58 52.41 -4.17
N SER A 62 -12.60 52.22 -3.33
CA SER A 62 -13.95 52.69 -3.60
C SER A 62 -14.12 54.22 -3.46
N SER A 63 -13.04 54.96 -3.17
CA SER A 63 -13.06 56.44 -3.24
C SER A 63 -13.22 56.94 -4.67
N LYS A 64 -13.82 58.12 -4.85
CA LYS A 64 -14.25 58.73 -6.13
C LYS A 64 -13.15 58.85 -7.21
N ASP A 65 -11.88 58.69 -6.83
CA ASP A 65 -10.72 58.78 -7.73
C ASP A 65 -10.22 57.43 -8.28
N HIS A 66 -10.80 56.28 -7.90
CA HIS A 66 -10.36 54.94 -8.35
C HIS A 66 -8.83 54.75 -8.34
N LYS A 67 -8.14 55.34 -7.36
CA LYS A 67 -6.68 55.23 -7.26
C LYS A 67 -6.29 53.80 -6.98
N HIS A 68 -5.29 53.33 -7.70
CA HIS A 68 -4.66 52.05 -7.43
C HIS A 68 -4.03 52.06 -6.05
N ILE A 69 -4.29 51.02 -5.27
CA ILE A 69 -3.76 50.89 -3.91
C ILE A 69 -2.80 49.70 -3.86
N PRO A 70 -1.60 49.85 -3.26
CA PRO A 70 -0.75 48.72 -2.95
C PRO A 70 -1.39 47.89 -1.82
N LEU A 71 -1.62 46.61 -2.12
CA LEU A 71 -2.05 45.61 -1.16
C LEU A 71 -0.84 45.06 -0.39
N ASN A 72 -0.99 44.97 0.93
CA ASN A 72 -0.05 44.29 1.82
C ASN A 72 -0.37 42.80 1.96
N GLN A 73 -1.64 42.44 1.82
CA GLN A 73 -2.13 41.07 1.81
C GLN A 73 -3.00 40.84 0.58
N ALA A 74 -2.63 39.84 -0.21
CA ALA A 74 -3.35 39.47 -1.41
C ALA A 74 -3.14 37.97 -1.64
N ALA A 75 -4.14 37.18 -1.23
CA ALA A 75 -4.08 35.73 -1.26
C ALA A 75 -5.37 35.13 -1.81
N LEU A 76 -5.23 34.02 -2.53
CA LEU A 76 -6.35 33.18 -2.93
C LEU A 76 -6.49 32.06 -1.91
N VAL A 77 -7.62 32.04 -1.23
CA VAL A 77 -7.97 31.03 -0.23
C VAL A 77 -8.90 30.02 -0.88
N LEU A 78 -8.51 28.75 -0.85
CA LEU A 78 -9.30 27.62 -1.29
C LEU A 78 -9.85 26.92 -0.06
N THR A 79 -11.17 26.83 0.03
CA THR A 79 -11.86 26.15 1.12
C THR A 79 -12.65 24.98 0.55
N SER A 80 -12.42 23.77 1.06
CA SER A 80 -13.23 22.61 0.69
C SER A 80 -14.69 22.84 1.05
N LEU A 81 -15.63 22.33 0.25
CA LEU A 81 -17.06 22.47 0.52
C LEU A 81 -17.46 21.86 1.88
N ASP A 82 -16.76 20.79 2.30
CA ASP A 82 -16.94 20.13 3.61
C ASP A 82 -16.34 20.96 4.78
N LYS A 83 -15.68 22.09 4.48
CA LYS A 83 -14.92 22.95 5.41
C LYS A 83 -13.81 22.26 6.21
N THR A 84 -13.44 21.04 5.83
CA THR A 84 -12.42 20.24 6.53
C THR A 84 -11.00 20.68 6.19
N SER A 85 -10.80 21.32 5.03
CA SER A 85 -9.48 21.78 4.58
C SER A 85 -9.58 23.19 4.00
N GLN A 86 -8.61 24.02 4.37
CA GLN A 86 -8.46 25.38 3.86
C GLN A 86 -6.99 25.63 3.56
N THR A 87 -6.71 26.26 2.42
CA THR A 87 -5.35 26.57 2.00
C THR A 87 -5.29 27.94 1.36
N SER A 88 -4.17 28.64 1.51
CA SER A 88 -3.99 29.98 0.96
C SER A 88 -2.76 30.04 0.07
N ILE A 89 -2.90 30.62 -1.11
CA ILE A 89 -1.79 30.86 -2.05
C ILE A 89 -1.62 32.37 -2.22
N SER A 90 -0.45 32.87 -1.82
CA SER A 90 -0.10 34.29 -1.93
C SER A 90 0.14 34.71 -3.39
N SER A 91 -0.28 35.92 -3.71
CA SER A 91 -0.02 36.57 -5.00
C SER A 91 1.41 37.09 -5.12
N LYS A 92 1.86 37.28 -6.35
CA LYS A 92 3.08 38.02 -6.70
C LYS A 92 2.67 39.36 -7.31
N PHE A 93 3.19 40.46 -6.78
CA PHE A 93 2.98 41.79 -7.33
C PHE A 93 3.89 42.03 -8.54
N SER A 94 3.35 42.61 -9.61
CA SER A 94 4.10 43.04 -10.78
C SER A 94 4.06 44.55 -10.89
N GLU A 95 5.19 45.19 -10.60
CA GLU A 95 5.31 46.66 -10.58
C GLU A 95 5.08 47.29 -11.96
N ALA A 96 5.50 46.61 -13.04
CA ALA A 96 5.36 47.11 -14.42
C ALA A 96 3.91 47.20 -14.92
N LYS A 97 3.00 46.38 -14.38
CA LYS A 97 1.58 46.33 -14.78
C LYS A 97 0.64 46.79 -13.67
N ASN A 98 1.20 47.11 -12.49
CA ASN A 98 0.46 47.37 -11.26
C ASN A 98 -0.62 46.30 -10.97
N SER A 99 -0.30 45.03 -11.25
CA SER A 99 -1.22 43.90 -11.13
C SER A 99 -0.68 42.82 -10.22
N TYR A 100 -1.58 42.08 -9.59
CA TYR A 100 -1.31 40.94 -8.74
C TYR A 100 -1.57 39.67 -9.52
N LYS A 101 -0.59 38.75 -9.53
CA LYS A 101 -0.68 37.47 -10.25
C LYS A 101 -0.55 36.30 -9.28
N ILE A 102 -1.54 35.41 -9.29
CA ILE A 102 -1.57 34.16 -8.54
C ILE A 102 -1.45 33.03 -9.55
N ILE A 103 -0.45 32.18 -9.37
CA ILE A 103 -0.24 31.00 -10.21
C ILE A 103 -0.38 29.77 -9.34
N MET A 104 -1.40 28.98 -9.65
CA MET A 104 -1.74 27.73 -9.01
C MET A 104 -1.40 26.58 -9.94
N ASN A 105 -0.54 25.68 -9.47
CA ASN A 105 -0.13 24.47 -10.17
C ASN A 105 -0.21 23.27 -9.20
N LYS A 106 -0.21 22.07 -9.77
CA LYS A 106 -0.18 20.81 -9.01
C LYS A 106 0.79 20.82 -7.82
N LEU A 107 2.05 21.18 -8.07
CA LEU A 107 3.11 21.17 -7.03
C LEU A 107 2.82 22.10 -5.84
N LYS A 108 2.25 23.28 -6.07
CA LYS A 108 1.89 24.19 -4.97
C LYS A 108 0.67 23.70 -4.20
N ILE A 109 -0.24 23.01 -4.87
CA ILE A 109 -1.46 22.48 -4.25
C ILE A 109 -1.18 21.19 -3.49
N GLU A 110 -0.30 20.32 -4.01
CA GLU A 110 0.13 19.07 -3.37
C GLU A 110 0.63 19.25 -1.94
N ASN A 111 1.33 20.36 -1.67
CA ASN A 111 1.85 20.63 -0.33
C ASN A 111 0.78 21.08 0.68
N HIS A 112 -0.43 21.43 0.21
CA HIS A 112 -1.45 22.07 1.04
C HIS A 112 -2.80 21.33 1.02
N ILE A 113 -3.13 20.64 -0.08
CA ILE A 113 -4.37 19.90 -0.28
C ILE A 113 -4.03 18.46 -0.64
N ALA A 114 -4.59 17.49 0.09
CA ALA A 114 -4.34 16.07 -0.13
C ALA A 114 -5.43 15.36 -0.97
N SER A 115 -6.58 16.01 -1.21
CA SER A 115 -7.75 15.36 -1.83
C SER A 115 -8.29 16.12 -3.05
N ASN A 116 -8.74 15.34 -4.05
CA ASN A 116 -9.55 15.85 -5.15
C ASN A 116 -10.94 16.26 -4.64
N GLY A 117 -11.55 17.26 -5.26
CA GLY A 117 -12.90 17.71 -4.91
C GLY A 117 -13.20 19.13 -5.35
N GLU A 118 -14.39 19.60 -4.95
CA GLU A 118 -14.84 20.96 -5.18
C GLU A 118 -14.37 21.91 -4.06
N TYR A 119 -13.75 23.02 -4.47
CA TYR A 119 -13.23 24.05 -3.56
C TYR A 119 -13.84 25.41 -3.89
N SER A 120 -14.33 26.11 -2.86
CA SER A 120 -14.71 27.52 -2.97
C SER A 120 -13.44 28.37 -2.97
N ALA A 121 -13.30 29.24 -3.96
CA ALA A 121 -12.16 30.10 -4.15
C ALA A 121 -12.48 31.55 -3.75
N ASP A 122 -11.86 32.02 -2.68
CA ASP A 122 -12.06 33.34 -2.10
C ASP A 122 -10.78 34.18 -2.23
N LEU A 123 -10.90 35.35 -2.84
CA LEU A 123 -9.82 36.32 -2.95
C LEU A 123 -9.84 37.24 -1.73
N VAL A 124 -8.83 37.12 -0.87
CA VAL A 124 -8.68 37.91 0.36
C VAL A 124 -7.68 39.03 0.12
N LEU A 125 -8.15 40.27 0.25
CA LEU A 125 -7.41 41.49 -0.02
C LEU A 125 -7.34 42.36 1.25
N GLY A 126 -6.14 42.86 1.55
CA GLY A 126 -5.88 43.74 2.68
C GLY A 126 -4.76 44.73 2.39
N SER A 127 -4.89 45.95 2.90
CA SER A 127 -3.89 47.01 2.83
C SER A 127 -3.90 47.77 4.15
N PHE A 128 -2.75 48.29 4.59
CA PHE A 128 -2.68 49.16 5.78
C PHE A 128 -3.25 50.55 5.54
N SER A 129 -3.34 50.96 4.27
CA SER A 129 -3.87 52.27 3.89
C SER A 129 -5.39 52.38 4.03
N GLU A 130 -6.09 51.25 4.04
CA GLU A 130 -7.54 51.19 4.16
C GLU A 130 -7.95 50.45 5.43
N LYS A 131 -9.03 50.89 6.09
CA LYS A 131 -9.50 50.27 7.34
C LYS A 131 -10.23 48.95 7.12
N THR A 132 -10.79 48.74 5.92
CA THR A 132 -11.69 47.62 5.63
C THR A 132 -11.04 46.70 4.58
N GLY A 133 -10.75 45.47 4.98
CA GLY A 133 -10.34 44.40 4.05
C GLY A 133 -11.52 43.94 3.19
N ALA A 134 -11.22 43.28 2.07
CA ALA A 134 -12.23 42.75 1.16
C ALA A 134 -12.03 41.26 0.93
N VAL A 135 -13.13 40.49 1.02
CA VAL A 135 -13.16 39.07 0.68
C VAL A 135 -14.11 38.89 -0.49
N TYR A 136 -13.58 38.42 -1.61
CA TYR A 136 -14.33 38.26 -2.84
C TYR A 136 -14.41 36.80 -3.27
N ASN A 137 -15.61 36.22 -3.28
CA ASN A 137 -15.85 34.86 -3.72
C ASN A 137 -15.80 34.79 -5.26
N LEU A 138 -14.73 34.21 -5.81
CA LEU A 138 -14.56 34.05 -7.25
C LEU A 138 -15.48 32.96 -7.80
N GLY A 139 -15.72 31.89 -7.03
CA GLY A 139 -16.60 30.79 -7.43
C GLY A 139 -16.05 29.43 -6.98
N VAL A 140 -16.52 28.36 -7.63
CA VAL A 140 -16.14 26.98 -7.31
C VAL A 140 -15.15 26.46 -8.36
N ILE A 141 -14.03 25.92 -7.89
CA ILE A 141 -12.98 25.29 -8.69
C ILE A 141 -12.97 23.79 -8.36
N ASN A 142 -12.99 22.95 -9.39
CA ASN A 142 -12.89 21.51 -9.23
C ASN A 142 -11.43 21.08 -9.43
N ILE A 143 -10.86 20.41 -8.43
CA ILE A 143 -9.45 19.96 -8.45
C ILE A 143 -9.45 18.45 -8.66
N ASN A 144 -8.97 17.99 -9.82
CA ASN A 144 -8.84 16.57 -10.19
C ASN A 144 -7.39 16.22 -10.55
N CYS A 145 -6.47 16.57 -9.66
CA CYS A 145 -5.04 16.56 -9.93
C CYS A 145 -4.32 15.34 -9.32
N PHE A 146 -4.93 14.71 -8.32
CA PHE A 146 -4.36 13.61 -7.53
C PHE A 146 -4.80 12.26 -8.12
N LYS A 147 -3.83 11.42 -8.53
CA LYS A 147 -4.10 10.15 -9.23
C LYS A 147 -4.59 9.02 -8.31
N SER A 148 -4.50 9.18 -7.01
CA SER A 148 -5.20 8.34 -6.05
C SER A 148 -6.12 9.25 -5.26
N SER A 149 -7.38 8.85 -5.12
CA SER A 149 -8.05 9.06 -3.85
C SER A 149 -7.14 8.43 -2.80
N ILE A 150 -6.21 9.21 -2.25
CA ILE A 150 -5.78 8.95 -0.89
C ILE A 150 -7.10 9.01 -0.16
N GLU A 151 -7.67 7.84 0.15
CA GLU A 151 -8.81 7.73 1.05
C GLU A 151 -8.57 8.78 2.10
N LYS A 152 -9.51 9.72 2.30
CA LYS A 152 -9.42 10.73 3.35
C LYS A 152 -8.92 9.96 4.56
N SER A 153 -7.62 10.05 4.84
CA SER A 153 -7.11 9.52 6.06
C SER A 153 -7.61 10.60 6.96
N ASP A 154 -8.78 10.33 7.54
CA ASP A 154 -9.10 10.80 8.87
C ASP A 154 -7.96 10.25 9.70
N HIS A 155 -6.81 10.92 9.60
CA HIS A 155 -5.60 10.62 10.30
C HIS A 155 -5.91 11.18 11.66
N ILE A 156 -6.75 10.44 12.37
CA ILE A 156 -7.16 10.72 13.73
C ILE A 156 -5.86 10.63 14.50
N ILE A 157 -5.24 11.79 14.73
CA ILE A 157 -3.96 11.92 15.43
C ILE A 157 -4.10 11.30 16.84
N TYR A 158 -5.32 11.37 17.39
CA TYR A 158 -5.67 10.84 18.70
C TYR A 158 -6.93 9.97 18.59
N GLY A 159 -6.74 8.66 18.49
CA GLY A 159 -7.81 7.68 18.41
C GLY A 159 -7.30 6.27 18.66
N PRO A 160 -8.19 5.30 18.94
CA PRO A 160 -7.80 3.91 19.04
C PRO A 160 -7.21 3.45 17.71
N LYS A 161 -6.02 2.83 17.77
CA LYS A 161 -5.39 2.22 16.59
C LYS A 161 -6.20 1.00 16.15
N PRO A 162 -6.23 0.69 14.85
CA PRO A 162 -6.88 -0.52 14.37
C PRO A 162 -6.23 -1.75 15.01
N GLU A 163 -7.06 -2.74 15.35
CA GLU A 163 -6.59 -4.02 15.89
C GLU A 163 -5.78 -4.79 14.85
N ILE A 164 -4.70 -5.42 15.29
CA ILE A 164 -3.81 -6.21 14.43
C ILE A 164 -4.20 -7.68 14.53
N PHE A 165 -4.64 -8.27 13.42
CA PHE A 165 -4.91 -9.70 13.33
C PHE A 165 -3.69 -10.43 12.76
N HIS A 166 -3.19 -11.44 13.48
CA HIS A 166 -2.13 -12.30 12.97
C HIS A 166 -2.68 -13.29 11.95
N THR A 167 -2.31 -13.13 10.68
CA THR A 167 -2.67 -14.07 9.62
C THR A 167 -1.69 -15.23 9.60
N PHE A 168 -2.16 -16.42 9.98
CA PHE A 168 -1.37 -17.64 9.84
C PHE A 168 -1.23 -18.05 8.37
N SER A 169 -0.11 -18.68 8.04
CA SER A 169 0.08 -19.25 6.72
C SER A 169 -0.96 -20.33 6.45
N ALA A 170 -1.47 -20.37 5.21
CA ALA A 170 -2.38 -21.41 4.79
C ALA A 170 -1.71 -22.81 4.90
N PRO A 171 -2.45 -23.85 5.31
CA PRO A 171 -1.93 -25.20 5.35
C PRO A 171 -1.53 -25.65 3.93
N GLN A 172 -0.47 -26.46 3.85
CA GLN A 172 -0.02 -27.02 2.56
C GLN A 172 -1.09 -27.94 1.98
N LYS A 173 -1.33 -27.84 0.67
CA LYS A 173 -2.31 -28.68 -0.04
C LYS A 173 -1.80 -30.11 -0.11
N MET A 174 -2.53 -31.05 0.50
CA MET A 174 -2.24 -32.48 0.41
C MET A 174 -2.75 -33.08 -0.92
N VAL A 175 -2.10 -34.16 -1.37
CA VAL A 175 -2.53 -34.93 -2.55
C VAL A 175 -3.78 -35.76 -2.22
N ASN A 176 -4.58 -36.06 -3.24
CA ASN A 176 -5.75 -36.94 -3.08
C ASN A 176 -5.31 -38.34 -2.58
N PRO A 177 -5.89 -38.86 -1.47
CA PRO A 177 -5.51 -40.15 -0.90
C PRO A 177 -5.66 -41.32 -1.87
N LEU A 178 -6.63 -41.26 -2.79
CA LEU A 178 -6.86 -42.31 -3.79
C LEU A 178 -5.65 -42.45 -4.71
N VAL A 179 -5.07 -41.33 -5.14
CA VAL A 179 -3.85 -41.33 -5.96
C VAL A 179 -2.70 -41.97 -5.19
N SER A 180 -2.52 -41.62 -3.91
CA SER A 180 -1.48 -42.22 -3.07
C SER A 180 -1.62 -43.74 -2.99
N VAL A 181 -2.83 -44.25 -2.75
CA VAL A 181 -3.09 -45.70 -2.62
C VAL A 181 -2.79 -46.45 -3.92
N ILE A 182 -3.18 -45.90 -5.07
CA ILE A 182 -2.90 -46.52 -6.38
C ILE A 182 -1.39 -46.69 -6.58
N TYR A 183 -0.60 -45.64 -6.31
CA TYR A 183 0.86 -45.72 -6.48
C TYR A 183 1.51 -46.67 -5.48
N THR A 184 1.04 -46.71 -4.22
CA THR A 184 1.53 -47.69 -3.25
C THR A 184 1.23 -49.13 -3.71
N ALA A 185 0.04 -49.39 -4.25
CA ALA A 185 -0.30 -50.70 -4.81
C ALA A 185 0.60 -51.04 -6.00
N LEU A 186 0.82 -50.09 -6.92
CA LEU A 186 1.67 -50.26 -8.09
C LEU A 186 3.13 -50.61 -7.71
N ILE A 187 3.69 -49.97 -6.68
CA ILE A 187 5.02 -50.26 -6.16
C ILE A 187 5.08 -51.65 -5.50
N THR A 188 3.97 -52.14 -4.95
CA THR A 188 3.92 -53.46 -4.29
C THR A 188 3.90 -54.63 -5.29
N ILE A 189 3.45 -54.41 -6.53
CA ILE A 189 3.37 -55.43 -7.60
C ILE A 189 4.72 -56.12 -7.88
N PRO A 190 5.84 -55.42 -8.14
CA PRO A 190 7.12 -56.09 -8.41
C PRO A 190 7.60 -56.93 -7.23
N PHE A 191 7.33 -56.53 -5.99
CA PHE A 191 7.65 -57.34 -4.81
C PHE A 191 6.80 -58.61 -4.75
N ALA A 192 5.50 -58.50 -5.00
CA ALA A 192 4.62 -59.68 -5.06
C ALA A 192 5.07 -60.66 -6.15
N LEU A 193 5.41 -60.15 -7.34
CA LEU A 193 5.93 -60.95 -8.45
C LEU A 193 7.28 -61.61 -8.11
N PHE A 194 8.18 -60.88 -7.43
CA PHE A 194 9.43 -61.46 -6.96
C PHE A 194 9.20 -62.66 -6.03
N PHE A 195 8.30 -62.55 -5.06
CA PHE A 195 7.99 -63.65 -4.15
C PHE A 195 7.31 -64.85 -4.83
N THR A 196 6.42 -64.62 -5.81
CA THR A 196 5.80 -65.73 -6.56
C THR A 196 6.80 -66.46 -7.44
N MET A 197 7.69 -65.73 -8.12
CA MET A 197 8.77 -66.33 -8.90
C MET A 197 9.76 -67.09 -8.01
N LEU A 198 10.07 -66.57 -6.83
CA LEU A 198 10.94 -67.23 -5.86
C LEU A 198 10.37 -68.58 -5.39
N GLY A 199 9.05 -68.63 -5.15
CA GLY A 199 8.33 -69.87 -4.83
C GLY A 199 8.34 -70.89 -5.97
N SER A 200 8.14 -70.44 -7.21
CA SER A 200 8.14 -71.30 -8.40
C SER A 200 9.53 -71.84 -8.78
N SER A 201 10.61 -71.12 -8.42
CA SER A 201 11.99 -71.49 -8.75
C SER A 201 12.55 -72.64 -7.88
N GLY A 202 11.76 -73.19 -6.96
CA GLY A 202 12.19 -74.27 -6.06
C GLY A 202 13.19 -73.83 -4.98
N PHE A 203 13.40 -72.52 -4.80
CA PHE A 203 14.29 -71.93 -3.79
C PHE A 203 13.93 -72.39 -2.37
N LEU A 204 12.65 -72.48 -2.05
CA LEU A 204 12.17 -72.98 -0.75
C LEU A 204 12.58 -74.44 -0.48
N SER A 205 12.67 -75.28 -1.52
CA SER A 205 13.17 -76.65 -1.39
C SER A 205 14.69 -76.73 -1.24
N ALA A 206 15.44 -75.68 -1.62
CA ALA A 206 16.89 -75.62 -1.44
C ALA A 206 17.29 -75.21 -0.02
N ILE A 207 16.51 -74.34 0.65
CA ILE A 207 16.78 -73.85 2.00
C ILE A 207 16.82 -74.98 3.04
N ASN A 208 15.97 -76.00 2.91
CA ASN A 208 15.82 -77.06 3.92
C ASN A 208 16.82 -78.22 3.83
N LYS A 209 17.59 -78.36 2.75
CA LYS A 209 18.35 -79.60 2.52
C LYS A 209 19.60 -79.74 3.39
N ASN A 210 20.21 -78.64 3.84
CA ASN A 210 21.48 -78.64 4.59
C ASN A 210 21.55 -77.65 5.77
N ALA A 211 20.41 -77.08 6.19
CA ALA A 211 20.37 -76.04 7.22
C ALA A 211 20.55 -76.63 8.64
N THR A 212 21.46 -76.02 9.41
CA THR A 212 21.76 -76.38 10.80
C THR A 212 21.06 -75.43 11.78
N VAL A 213 21.00 -75.80 13.06
CA VAL A 213 20.40 -74.97 14.12
C VAL A 213 21.08 -73.59 14.23
N SER A 214 22.37 -73.50 13.92
CA SER A 214 23.10 -72.21 13.93
C SER A 214 22.64 -71.29 12.80
N ASP A 215 22.28 -71.84 11.64
CA ASP A 215 21.82 -71.06 10.48
C ASP A 215 20.46 -70.42 10.76
N TYR A 216 19.51 -71.20 11.31
CA TYR A 216 18.21 -70.68 11.75
C TYR A 216 18.34 -69.62 12.85
N SER A 217 19.26 -69.81 13.79
CA SER A 217 19.53 -68.83 14.86
C SER A 217 20.11 -67.53 14.30
N PHE A 218 20.98 -67.63 13.28
CA PHE A 218 21.52 -66.47 12.57
C PHE A 218 20.45 -65.71 11.79
N PHE A 219 19.57 -66.42 11.05
CA PHE A 219 18.41 -65.79 10.38
C PHE A 219 17.45 -65.14 11.38
N GLY A 220 17.23 -65.75 12.55
CA GLY A 220 16.46 -65.15 13.64
C GLY A 220 17.07 -63.84 14.17
N CYS A 221 18.40 -63.76 14.23
CA CYS A 221 19.11 -62.52 14.58
C CYS A 221 18.93 -61.43 13.50
N ILE A 222 19.02 -61.80 12.22
CA ILE A 222 18.76 -60.88 11.09
C ILE A 222 17.32 -60.35 11.15
N LEU A 223 16.35 -61.24 11.38
CA LEU A 223 14.95 -60.85 11.53
C LEU A 223 14.73 -59.92 12.75
N SER A 224 15.44 -60.16 13.84
CA SER A 224 15.42 -59.30 15.03
C SER A 224 15.96 -57.90 14.73
N TYR A 225 17.04 -57.79 13.94
CA TYR A 225 17.52 -56.49 13.46
C TYR A 225 16.50 -55.77 12.56
N ALA A 226 15.84 -56.49 11.65
CA ALA A 226 14.78 -55.91 10.83
C ALA A 226 13.61 -55.39 11.70
N SER A 227 13.24 -56.14 12.74
CA SER A 227 12.21 -55.72 13.71
C SER A 227 12.62 -54.48 14.51
N LEU A 228 13.89 -54.35 14.90
CA LEU A 228 14.41 -53.14 15.54
C LEU A 228 14.32 -51.92 14.61
N ILE A 229 14.65 -52.08 13.33
CA ILE A 229 14.54 -51.01 12.33
C ILE A 229 13.08 -50.58 12.14
N ILE A 230 12.15 -51.53 12.08
CA ILE A 230 10.71 -51.23 11.99
C ILE A 230 10.23 -50.51 13.26
N SER A 231 10.67 -50.95 14.44
CA SER A 231 10.32 -50.32 15.72
C SER A 231 10.83 -48.88 15.81
N TYR A 232 12.03 -48.62 15.29
CA TYR A 232 12.55 -47.26 15.13
C TYR A 232 11.65 -46.41 14.23
N PHE A 233 11.26 -46.96 13.07
CA PHE A 233 10.42 -46.25 12.11
C PHE A 233 9.03 -45.89 12.69
N ILE A 234 8.48 -46.73 13.56
CA ILE A 234 7.19 -46.50 14.22
C ILE A 234 7.29 -45.43 15.32
N GLY A 235 8.48 -45.21 15.91
CA GLY A 235 8.70 -44.08 16.83
C GLY A 235 9.51 -44.38 18.08
N VAL A 236 10.20 -45.52 18.18
CA VAL A 236 11.11 -45.78 19.32
C VAL A 236 12.30 -44.82 19.27
N LYS A 237 12.71 -44.28 20.43
CA LYS A 237 13.85 -43.36 20.53
C LYS A 237 15.17 -44.05 20.17
N ILE A 238 16.08 -43.31 19.55
CA ILE A 238 17.34 -43.83 19.00
C ILE A 238 18.25 -44.51 20.04
N PHE A 239 18.33 -44.00 21.27
CA PHE A 239 19.24 -44.54 22.30
C PHE A 239 18.88 -45.97 22.75
N PRO A 240 17.61 -46.30 23.09
CA PRO A 240 17.18 -47.68 23.31
C PRO A 240 17.49 -48.62 22.15
N ILE A 241 17.23 -48.21 20.90
CA ILE A 241 17.48 -49.04 19.72
C ILE A 241 18.97 -49.34 19.57
N LEU A 242 19.83 -48.34 19.79
CA LEU A 242 21.27 -48.52 19.72
C LEU A 242 21.75 -49.50 20.79
N PHE A 243 21.20 -49.40 22.01
CA PHE A 243 21.50 -50.35 23.09
C PHE A 243 21.02 -51.77 22.75
N TYR A 244 19.78 -51.94 22.29
CA TYR A 244 19.26 -53.24 21.87
C TYR A 244 20.04 -53.82 20.68
N GLY A 245 20.45 -52.98 19.73
CA GLY A 245 21.30 -53.38 18.61
C GLY A 245 22.68 -53.83 19.06
N LEU A 246 23.25 -53.20 20.08
CA LEU A 246 24.53 -53.59 20.68
C LEU A 246 24.42 -54.92 21.44
N VAL A 247 23.35 -55.10 22.22
CA VAL A 247 23.08 -56.38 22.91
C VAL A 247 22.86 -57.51 21.89
N LEU A 248 22.12 -57.24 20.81
CA LEU A 248 21.86 -58.19 19.73
C LEU A 248 23.12 -58.50 18.88
N ALA A 249 24.13 -57.63 18.89
CA ALA A 249 25.36 -57.85 18.13
C ALA A 249 26.16 -59.07 18.64
N ILE A 250 26.11 -59.33 19.95
CA ILE A 250 26.83 -60.45 20.59
C ILE A 250 26.35 -61.81 20.06
N PRO A 251 25.05 -62.18 20.15
CA PRO A 251 24.58 -63.45 19.60
C PRO A 251 24.69 -63.50 18.07
N THR A 252 24.49 -62.37 17.38
CA THR A 252 24.60 -62.30 15.91
C THR A 252 26.02 -62.64 15.45
N PHE A 253 27.05 -62.12 16.13
CA PHE A 253 28.44 -62.42 15.81
C PHE A 253 28.77 -63.90 16.01
N ILE A 254 28.35 -64.49 17.14
CA ILE A 254 28.63 -65.90 17.46
C ILE A 254 27.93 -66.85 16.47
N PHE A 255 26.62 -66.64 16.22
CA PHE A 255 25.86 -67.49 15.29
C PHE A 255 26.26 -67.26 13.84
N GLY A 256 26.61 -66.02 13.46
CA GLY A 256 27.11 -65.69 12.13
C GLY A 256 28.44 -66.36 11.84
N GLN A 257 29.39 -66.31 12.79
CA GLN A 257 30.66 -67.01 12.64
C GLN A 257 30.46 -68.52 12.47
N LYS A 258 29.60 -69.14 13.30
CA LYS A 258 29.32 -70.59 13.21
C LYS A 258 28.58 -71.00 11.94
N SER A 259 27.73 -70.15 11.39
CA SER A 259 26.99 -70.39 10.14
C SER A 259 27.90 -70.26 8.90
N LEU A 260 28.82 -69.30 8.91
CA LEU A 260 29.66 -68.97 7.75
C LEU A 260 30.97 -69.78 7.66
N PHE A 261 31.54 -70.23 8.78
CA PHE A 261 32.77 -71.04 8.80
C PHE A 261 32.57 -72.52 8.44
N LYS A 262 31.41 -72.88 7.87
CA LYS A 262 31.06 -74.24 7.51
C LYS A 262 31.48 -74.60 6.08
#